data_AF-A0A3C0TYF2-F1
#
_entry.id   AF-A0A3C0TYF2-F1
#
_cell.length_a   1.000
_cell.length_b   1.000
_cell.length_c   1.000
_cell.angle_alpha   90.00
_cell.angle_beta   90.00
_cell.angle_gamma   90.00
#
_symmetry.space_group_name_H-M   'P 1'
#
loop_
_entity.id
_entity.type
_entity.pdbx_description
1 polymer ?
#
loop_
_entity_poly.entity_id
_entity_poly.type
_entity_poly.pdbx_seq_one_letter_code
_entity_poly.pdbx_strand_id
1 'polypeptide(L)' 'MGTVVSAAKSEKLVPGYRDPRKETPVLMAEPGAIGEIRSCEGEWCVLRFEGKSAWMPRESIWGVYPNEEID' A
#
# COMPACT_ATOMS: atom_id res chain seq x y z
N MET A 1 -11.71 -5.78 10.43
CA MET A 1 -11.65 -6.27 9.04
C MET A 1 -10.83 -5.25 8.26
N GLY A 2 -9.69 -5.62 7.70
CA GLY A 2 -8.90 -4.67 6.89
C GLY A 2 -9.54 -4.47 5.52
N THR A 3 -9.52 -3.24 5.01
CA THR A 3 -9.99 -2.97 3.64
C THR A 3 -8.98 -3.57 2.67
N VAL A 4 -9.48 -4.44 1.80
CA VAL A 4 -8.71 -5.12 0.76
C VAL A 4 -8.56 -4.16 -0.42
N VAL A 5 -7.31 -3.82 -0.75
CA VAL A 5 -6.96 -2.83 -1.77
C VAL A 5 -5.99 -3.40 -2.78
N SER A 6 -6.01 -2.84 -3.98
CA SER A 6 -5.01 -3.12 -5.01
C SER A 6 -3.86 -2.12 -4.86
N ALA A 7 -2.66 -2.61 -4.61
CA ALA A 7 -1.50 -1.78 -4.32
C ALA A 7 -0.85 -1.14 -5.55
N ALA A 8 -1.23 -1.59 -6.74
CA ALA A 8 -0.72 -1.12 -8.01
C ALA A 8 -1.87 -0.73 -8.94
N LYS A 9 -2.14 0.58 -9.02
CA LYS A 9 -3.10 1.20 -9.95
C LYS A 9 -2.71 1.07 -11.43
N SER A 10 -1.43 0.87 -11.74
CA SER A 10 -0.89 0.89 -13.11
C SER A 10 -0.20 -0.43 -13.45
N GLU A 11 0.05 -0.70 -14.74
CA GLU A 11 0.85 -1.83 -15.25
C GLU A 11 2.35 -1.76 -14.87
N LYS A 12 2.68 -0.98 -13.82
CA LYS A 12 4.02 -0.78 -13.30
C LYS A 12 4.13 -1.38 -11.91
N LEU A 13 5.28 -1.97 -11.63
CA LEU A 13 5.64 -2.42 -10.30
C LEU A 13 5.68 -1.22 -9.34
N VAL A 14 5.01 -1.33 -8.19
CA VAL A 14 5.04 -0.29 -7.16
C VAL A 14 5.98 -0.72 -6.04
N PRO A 15 7.06 0.03 -5.75
CA PRO A 15 7.96 -0.29 -4.66
C PRO A 15 7.27 -0.12 -3.31
N GLY A 16 7.46 -1.10 -2.42
CA GLY A 16 7.09 -1.01 -1.02
C GLY A 16 8.32 -0.87 -0.13
N TYR A 17 8.23 -0.03 0.90
CA TYR A 17 9.35 0.39 1.75
C TYR A 17 9.17 -0.09 3.19
N ARG A 18 10.28 -0.14 3.96
CA ARG A 18 10.23 -0.50 5.39
C ARG A 18 9.77 0.65 6.29
N ASP A 19 10.01 1.89 5.88
CA ASP A 19 9.68 3.12 6.59
C ASP A 19 9.40 4.19 5.53
N PRO A 20 8.45 5.13 5.75
CA PRO A 20 8.08 6.13 4.76
C PRO A 20 9.19 7.14 4.46
N ARG A 21 10.24 7.22 5.29
CA ARG A 21 11.43 8.06 5.10
C ARG A 21 12.59 7.32 4.44
N LYS A 22 12.46 6.00 4.21
CA LYS A 22 13.52 5.18 3.61
C LYS A 22 13.27 4.99 2.12
N GLU A 23 14.30 5.27 1.33
CA GLU A 23 14.24 5.20 -0.14
C GLU A 23 14.58 3.80 -0.70
N THR A 24 14.93 2.83 0.16
CA THR A 24 15.25 1.46 -0.30
C THR A 24 14.01 0.58 -0.30
N PRO A 25 13.56 0.07 -1.47
CA PRO A 25 12.43 -0.84 -1.53
C PRO A 25 12.77 -2.18 -0.89
N VAL A 26 11.84 -2.71 -0.10
CA VAL A 26 11.91 -4.05 0.51
C VAL A 26 11.00 -5.06 -0.20
N LEU A 27 10.07 -4.58 -1.03
CA LEU A 27 9.25 -5.39 -1.93
C LEU A 27 8.86 -4.59 -3.17
N MET A 28 8.41 -5.30 -4.20
CA MET A 28 7.77 -4.72 -5.39
C MET A 28 6.38 -5.35 -5.50
N ALA A 29 5.34 -4.52 -5.48
CA ALA A 29 3.98 -4.96 -5.72
C ALA A 29 3.71 -5.00 -7.23
N GLU A 30 3.21 -6.13 -7.71
CA GLU A 30 2.83 -6.30 -9.12
C GLU A 30 1.48 -5.63 -9.42
N PRO A 31 1.22 -5.23 -10.68
CA PRO A 31 -0.10 -4.81 -11.12
C PRO A 31 -1.18 -5.82 -10.72
N GLY A 32 -2.21 -5.37 -9.99
CA GLY A 32 -3.25 -6.26 -9.47
C GLY A 32 -2.89 -7.00 -8.17
N ALA A 33 -1.75 -6.72 -7.55
CA ALA A 33 -1.44 -7.22 -6.21
C ALA A 33 -2.45 -6.70 -5.19
N ILE A 34 -3.08 -7.63 -4.47
CA ILE A 34 -4.11 -7.35 -3.48
C ILE A 34 -3.51 -7.46 -2.08
N GLY A 35 -3.72 -6.44 -1.25
CA GLY A 35 -3.28 -6.40 0.15
C GLY A 35 -4.30 -5.73 1.05
N GLU A 36 -4.10 -5.78 2.36
CA GLU A 36 -4.94 -5.08 3.33
C GLU A 36 -4.24 -3.80 3.79
N ILE A 37 -4.92 -2.64 3.77
CA ILE A 37 -4.40 -1.46 4.45
C ILE A 37 -4.50 -1.66 5.96
N ARG A 38 -3.40 -1.32 6.65
CA ARG A 38 -3.31 -1.38 8.12
C ARG A 38 -3.38 0.00 8.75
N SER A 39 -2.75 0.99 8.14
CA SER A 39 -2.78 2.39 8.58
C SER A 39 -2.31 3.29 7.45
N CYS A 40 -2.71 4.56 7.46
CA CYS A 40 -2.18 5.58 6.56
C CYS A 40 -1.72 6.80 7.36
N GLU A 41 -0.51 7.26 7.09
CA GLU A 41 0.09 8.46 7.66
C GLU A 41 0.43 9.43 6.53
N GLY A 42 -0.38 10.48 6.38
CA GLY A 42 -0.24 11.46 5.30
C GLY A 42 -0.39 10.83 3.91
N GLU A 43 0.66 10.94 3.09
CA GLU A 43 0.72 10.39 1.73
C GLU A 43 1.19 8.93 1.67
N TRP A 44 1.40 8.28 2.81
CA TRP A 44 1.89 6.92 2.89
C TRP A 44 0.90 6.00 3.59
N CYS A 45 0.80 4.76 3.12
CA CYS A 45 -0.01 3.73 3.74
C CYS A 45 0.78 2.46 3.96
N VAL A 46 0.56 1.81 5.10
CA VAL A 46 1.05 0.48 5.40
C VAL A 46 0.08 -0.54 4.82
N LEU A 47 0.55 -1.30 3.85
CA LEU A 47 -0.19 -2.44 3.30
C LEU A 47 0.39 -3.74 3.84
N ARG A 48 -0.49 -4.71 4.05
CA ARG A 48 -0.13 -6.09 4.39
C ARG A 48 -0.43 -7.00 3.20
N PHE A 49 0.61 -7.67 2.70
CA PHE A 49 0.54 -8.70 1.65
C PHE A 49 0.99 -10.02 2.25
N GLU A 50 0.12 -11.03 2.28
CA GLU A 50 0.46 -12.40 2.71
C GLU A 50 1.32 -12.48 3.99
N GLY A 51 1.03 -11.63 4.99
CA GLY A 51 1.75 -11.59 6.27
C GLY A 51 2.97 -10.65 6.33
N LYS A 52 3.34 -9.99 5.24
CA LYS A 52 4.39 -8.95 5.20
C LYS A 52 3.77 -7.56 5.14
N SER A 53 4.35 -6.61 5.85
CA SER A 53 3.92 -5.20 5.81
C SER A 53 4.94 -4.32 5.11
N ALA A 54 4.46 -3.41 4.26
CA ALA A 54 5.29 -2.40 3.60
C ALA A 54 4.55 -1.08 3.46
N TRP A 55 5.32 0.00 3.51
CA TRP A 55 4.89 1.35 3.24
C TRP A 55 4.81 1.59 1.75
N MET A 56 3.69 2.09 1.27
CA MET A 56 3.48 2.41 -0.14
C MET A 56 2.82 3.78 -0.27
N PRO A 57 3.12 4.53 -1.33
CA PRO A 57 2.53 5.85 -1.53
C PRO A 57 1.04 5.72 -1.84
N ARG A 58 0.22 6.53 -1.17
CA ARG A 58 -1.25 6.49 -1.24
C ARG A 58 -1.77 6.67 -2.66
N GLU A 59 -1.10 7.49 -3.48
CA GLU A 59 -1.45 7.72 -4.89
C GLU A 59 -1.35 6.47 -5.78
N SER A 60 -0.53 5.49 -5.38
CA SER A 60 -0.32 4.25 -6.12
C SER A 60 -1.35 3.16 -5.78
N ILE A 61 -2.10 3.34 -4.70
CA ILE A 61 -3.10 2.40 -4.19
C ILE A 61 -4.45 2.69 -4.82
N TRP A 62 -5.15 1.64 -5.25
CA TRP A 62 -6.51 1.68 -5.79
C TRP A 62 -7.46 0.80 -4.99
N GLY A 63 -8.70 1.25 -4.79
CA GLY A 63 -9.69 0.54 -3.97
C GLY A 63 -9.84 1.07 -2.54
N VAL A 64 -9.17 2.17 -2.17
CA VAL A 64 -9.61 3.02 -1.06
C VAL A 64 -10.60 4.04 -1.60
N TYR A 65 -11.81 4.07 -1.06
CA TYR A 65 -12.63 5.27 -1.26
C TYR A 65 -11.93 6.43 -0.54
N PRO A 66 -11.92 7.64 -1.12
CA PRO A 66 -11.28 8.81 -0.49
C PRO A 66 -11.85 9.16 0.90
N ASN A 67 -12.96 8.53 1.31
CA ASN A 67 -13.71 8.81 2.53
C ASN A 67 -13.75 7.64 3.54
N GLU A 68 -12.91 6.62 3.42
CA GLU A 68 -12.77 5.62 4.50
C GLU A 68 -11.78 6.12 5.55
N GLU A 69 -12.30 6.56 6.71
CA GLU A 69 -11.52 6.62 7.95
C GLU A 69 -11.28 5.18 8.40
N ILE A 70 -10.02 4.73 8.35
CA ILE A 70 -9.58 3.50 9.00
C ILE A 70 -9.41 3.86 10.49
N ASP A 71 -10.41 3.56 11.32
CA ASP A 71 -10.31 3.58 12.80
C ASP A 71 -9.63 2.29 13.31
#